data_AF-A0A6L4YA47-F1
#
_entry.id   AF-A0A6L4YA47-F1
#
_cell.length_a   1.000
_cell.length_b   1.000
_cell.length_c   1.000
_cell.angle_alpha   90.00
_cell.angle_beta   90.00
_cell.angle_gamma   90.00
#
_symmetry.space_group_name_H-M   'P 1'
#
loop_
_entity.id
_entity.type
_entity.pdbx_description
1 polymer ?
#
loop_
_entity_poly.entity_id
_entity_poly.type
_entity_poly.pdbx_seq_one_letter_code
_entity_poly.pdbx_strand_id
1 'polypeptide(L)'
;MSGNLRWKALLIAIITIVSLVYLSTSISDQFPEWWPKKQIKLGLDLQGGTHLLLEVETSKAVENAVERVSGDLKDSLLKKGIRYSKLERINGNEILIEFQNSVYMDKLKGVLDSEFFNLKELTAKDYKEKSSVRLGFSAKEVEHIEKFAVDQSLETIRNRIDQFGVSEPIIQKEGEKNILVQLPGIKDIKRAKNLIGKTALLEFKLVDEGYSIEDALGGNIPSGDEVLYQRVVDRETERVVNKPYLLKEKTLMTGDVITNAKVRIDSQFHTPYVTMEFDNRGKRLFDRITAANVNKRLAIVLDKNVYSAPVIQERISGGSAQITGGGP
;
A
#
# COMPACT_ATOMS: atom_id res chain seq x y z
N MET A 1 -11.49 67.89 -24.85
CA MET A 1 -11.68 66.51 -24.37
C MET A 1 -10.54 65.57 -24.83
N SER A 2 -9.26 65.93 -24.66
CA SER A 2 -8.11 65.15 -25.16
C SER A 2 -7.14 64.64 -24.08
N GLY A 3 -7.32 65.03 -22.80
CA GLY A 3 -6.44 64.62 -21.69
C GLY A 3 -6.57 63.14 -21.31
N ASN A 4 -7.76 62.54 -21.48
CA ASN A 4 -8.02 61.14 -21.10
C ASN A 4 -7.42 60.10 -22.05
N LEU A 5 -7.07 60.47 -23.29
CA LEU A 5 -6.59 59.51 -24.29
C LEU A 5 -5.12 59.13 -24.05
N ARG A 6 -4.30 60.10 -23.63
CA ARG A 6 -2.86 59.89 -23.40
C ARG A 6 -2.59 58.98 -22.21
N TRP A 7 -3.32 59.16 -21.10
CA TRP A 7 -3.18 58.30 -19.93
C TRP A 7 -3.66 56.87 -20.19
N LYS A 8 -4.77 56.71 -20.94
CA LYS A 8 -5.23 55.38 -21.40
C LYS A 8 -4.22 54.71 -22.33
N ALA A 9 -3.63 55.45 -23.27
CA ALA A 9 -2.59 54.91 -24.15
C ALA A 9 -1.34 54.46 -23.36
N LEU A 10 -0.94 55.23 -22.34
CA LEU A 10 0.18 54.89 -21.47
C LEU A 10 -0.13 53.63 -20.64
N LEU A 11 -1.35 53.51 -20.12
CA LEU A 11 -1.80 52.36 -19.36
C LEU A 11 -1.86 51.09 -20.24
N ILE A 12 -2.38 51.21 -21.47
CA ILE A 12 -2.36 50.12 -22.46
C ILE A 12 -0.92 49.73 -22.79
N ALA A 13 -0.03 50.69 -23.04
CA ALA A 13 1.38 50.39 -23.32
C ALA A 13 2.05 49.63 -22.16
N ILE A 14 1.80 50.04 -20.92
CA ILE A 14 2.31 49.34 -19.72
C ILE A 14 1.75 47.91 -19.66
N ILE A 15 0.43 47.71 -19.83
CA ILE A 15 -0.17 46.37 -19.80
C ILE A 15 0.37 45.49 -20.92
N THR A 16 0.58 46.04 -22.12
CA THR A 16 1.13 45.30 -23.26
C THR A 16 2.59 44.91 -22.99
N ILE A 17 3.40 45.81 -22.42
CA ILE A 17 4.79 45.52 -22.03
C ILE A 17 4.82 44.45 -20.95
N VAL A 18 3.99 44.58 -19.91
CA VAL A 18 3.89 43.57 -18.84
C VAL A 18 3.44 42.22 -19.42
N SER A 19 2.47 42.20 -20.32
CA SER A 19 2.03 40.96 -21.01
C SER A 19 3.15 40.34 -21.85
N LEU A 20 3.91 41.15 -22.59
CA LEU A 20 5.04 40.67 -23.39
C LEU A 20 6.17 40.12 -22.52
N VAL A 21 6.45 40.78 -21.40
CA VAL A 21 7.42 40.33 -20.40
C VAL A 21 7.00 38.98 -19.81
N TYR A 22 5.73 38.80 -19.43
CA TYR A 22 5.23 37.52 -18.94
C TYR A 22 5.25 36.41 -20.01
N LEU A 23 4.93 36.73 -21.26
CA LEU A 23 4.98 35.76 -22.37
C LEU A 23 6.41 35.34 -22.73
N SER A 24 7.39 36.25 -22.61
CA SER A 24 8.80 35.95 -22.89
C SER A 24 9.37 34.85 -21.97
N THR A 25 8.80 34.70 -20.75
CA THR A 25 9.18 33.62 -19.81
C THR A 25 8.91 32.21 -20.35
N SER A 26 8.05 32.09 -21.38
CA SER A 26 7.69 30.81 -22.00
C SER A 26 8.66 30.37 -23.11
N ILE A 27 9.56 31.24 -23.58
CA ILE A 27 10.34 31.01 -24.82
C ILE A 27 11.81 30.67 -24.55
N SER A 28 12.41 31.07 -23.42
CA SER A 28 13.81 30.78 -23.11
C SER A 28 14.11 30.55 -21.63
N ASP A 29 14.94 29.55 -21.32
CA ASP A 29 15.33 29.16 -19.95
C ASP A 29 16.51 29.96 -19.35
N GLN A 30 17.06 30.95 -20.06
CA GLN A 30 18.27 31.69 -19.65
C GLN A 30 17.96 33.08 -19.07
N PHE A 31 17.15 33.16 -18.01
CA PHE A 31 16.88 34.42 -17.30
C PHE A 31 17.59 34.49 -15.93
N PRO A 32 18.00 35.69 -15.47
CA PRO A 32 18.65 35.90 -14.18
C PRO A 32 17.76 35.54 -12.98
N GLU A 33 18.35 35.25 -11.82
CA GLU A 33 17.68 34.63 -10.65
C GLU A 33 16.48 35.41 -10.09
N TRP A 34 16.40 36.72 -10.31
CA TRP A 34 15.30 37.58 -9.85
C TRP A 34 14.02 37.47 -10.69
N TRP A 35 14.03 36.65 -11.75
CA TRP A 35 12.92 36.51 -12.70
C TRP A 35 11.90 35.44 -12.24
N PRO A 36 10.57 35.69 -12.31
CA PRO A 36 9.56 34.72 -11.88
C PRO A 36 9.51 33.50 -12.82
N LYS A 37 10.13 32.39 -12.38
CA LYS A 37 10.20 31.10 -13.10
C LYS A 37 8.90 30.26 -13.01
N LYS A 38 7.72 30.88 -13.09
CA LYS A 38 6.47 30.11 -13.15
C LYS A 38 6.22 29.69 -14.60
N GLN A 39 6.86 28.59 -15.03
CA GLN A 39 6.56 27.94 -16.29
C GLN A 39 5.08 27.48 -16.30
N ILE A 40 4.42 27.63 -17.44
CA ILE A 40 3.06 27.13 -17.66
C ILE A 40 3.11 25.60 -17.65
N LYS A 41 2.28 24.97 -16.81
CA LYS A 41 2.18 23.51 -16.73
C LYS A 41 1.53 22.98 -18.01
N LEU A 42 2.32 22.28 -18.82
CA LEU A 42 1.87 21.67 -20.06
C LEU A 42 1.06 20.39 -19.73
N GLY A 43 -0.13 20.25 -20.30
CA GLY A 43 -0.93 19.03 -20.16
C GLY A 43 -0.29 17.81 -20.83
N LEU A 44 -0.84 16.62 -20.56
CA LEU A 44 -0.36 15.33 -21.07
C LEU A 44 -0.16 15.32 -22.60
N ASP A 45 -1.03 15.98 -23.35
CA ASP A 45 -0.99 16.05 -24.82
C ASP A 45 0.24 16.83 -25.35
N LEU A 46 0.83 17.70 -24.53
CA LEU A 46 1.97 18.52 -24.90
C LEU A 46 3.30 18.01 -24.29
N GLN A 47 3.25 17.34 -23.12
CA GLN A 47 4.43 16.75 -22.47
C GLN A 47 4.67 15.27 -22.82
N GLY A 48 3.64 14.56 -23.28
CA GLY A 48 3.64 13.11 -23.42
C GLY A 48 3.62 12.38 -22.07
N GLY A 49 3.05 11.18 -22.04
CA GLY A 49 3.00 10.35 -20.84
C GLY A 49 2.12 9.12 -21.02
N THR A 50 1.82 8.43 -19.92
CA THR A 50 1.02 7.19 -19.93
C THR A 50 -0.36 7.46 -19.35
N HIS A 51 -1.39 6.93 -20.03
CA HIS A 51 -2.78 6.90 -19.59
C HIS A 51 -3.21 5.45 -19.35
N LEU A 52 -3.60 5.12 -18.12
CA LEU A 52 -4.02 3.78 -17.73
C LEU A 52 -5.41 3.83 -17.12
N LEU A 53 -6.26 2.89 -17.55
CA LEU A 53 -7.51 2.57 -16.88
C LEU A 53 -7.35 1.21 -16.21
N LEU A 54 -7.43 1.18 -14.89
CA LEU A 54 -7.21 -0.01 -14.07
C LEU A 54 -8.54 -0.43 -13.43
N GLU A 55 -8.95 -1.68 -13.66
CA GLU A 55 -10.11 -2.27 -13.00
C GLU A 55 -9.71 -2.89 -11.67
N VAL A 56 -10.49 -2.62 -10.62
CA VAL A 56 -10.31 -3.19 -9.28
C VAL A 56 -11.10 -4.48 -9.17
N GLU A 57 -10.48 -5.54 -8.66
CA GLU A 57 -11.12 -6.84 -8.42
C GLU A 57 -12.07 -6.80 -7.20
N THR A 58 -13.19 -6.09 -7.32
CA THR A 58 -14.15 -5.87 -6.22
C THR A 58 -14.82 -7.16 -5.75
N SER A 59 -15.08 -8.10 -6.67
CA SER A 59 -15.61 -9.43 -6.35
C SER A 59 -14.69 -10.18 -5.40
N LYS A 60 -13.38 -10.13 -5.64
CA LYS A 60 -12.38 -10.77 -4.77
C LYS A 60 -12.34 -10.14 -3.39
N ALA A 61 -12.54 -8.83 -3.29
CA ALA A 61 -12.63 -8.16 -1.99
C ALA A 61 -13.83 -8.67 -1.17
N VAL A 62 -14.98 -8.89 -1.81
CA VAL A 62 -16.16 -9.48 -1.17
C VAL A 62 -15.89 -10.93 -0.74
N GLU A 63 -15.28 -11.75 -1.59
CA GLU A 63 -14.91 -13.13 -1.25
C GLU A 63 -13.99 -13.21 -0.03
N ASN A 64 -13.00 -12.32 0.04
CA ASN A 64 -12.05 -12.23 1.16
C ASN A 64 -12.73 -11.73 2.44
N ALA A 65 -13.70 -10.82 2.33
CA ALA A 65 -14.51 -10.37 3.46
C ALA A 65 -15.36 -11.53 4.01
N VAL A 66 -15.98 -12.32 3.13
CA VAL A 66 -16.75 -13.51 3.51
C VAL A 66 -15.86 -14.54 4.18
N GLU A 67 -14.64 -14.75 3.69
CA GLU A 67 -13.69 -15.68 4.30
C GLU A 67 -13.34 -15.31 5.74
N ARG A 68 -13.06 -14.02 5.97
CA ARG A 68 -12.76 -13.47 7.29
C ARG A 68 -13.92 -13.65 8.24
N VAL A 69 -15.12 -13.24 7.82
CA VAL A 69 -16.33 -13.36 8.63
C VAL A 69 -16.71 -14.82 8.88
N SER A 70 -16.48 -15.71 7.90
CA SER A 70 -16.67 -17.16 8.06
C SER A 70 -15.77 -17.73 9.17
N GLY A 71 -14.51 -17.29 9.21
CA GLY A 71 -13.58 -17.61 10.30
C GLY A 71 -14.04 -17.07 11.66
N ASP A 72 -14.42 -15.80 11.73
CA ASP A 72 -14.90 -15.16 12.96
C ASP A 72 -16.19 -15.82 13.49
N LEU A 73 -17.11 -16.16 12.58
CA LEU A 73 -18.34 -16.88 12.90
C LEU A 73 -18.03 -18.26 13.44
N LYS A 74 -17.11 -19.00 12.80
CA LYS A 74 -16.66 -20.32 13.28
C LYS A 74 -16.18 -20.25 14.73
N ASP A 75 -15.36 -19.25 15.06
CA ASP A 75 -14.81 -19.06 16.39
C ASP A 75 -15.90 -18.67 17.42
N SER A 76 -16.86 -17.80 17.03
CA SER A 76 -17.98 -17.43 17.90
C SER A 76 -18.90 -18.62 18.20
N LEU A 77 -19.22 -19.44 17.19
CA LEU A 77 -20.03 -20.65 17.35
C LEU A 77 -19.37 -21.65 18.32
N LEU A 78 -18.06 -21.86 18.20
CA LEU A 78 -17.30 -22.72 19.11
C LEU A 78 -17.34 -22.21 20.55
N LYS A 79 -17.11 -20.90 20.76
CA LYS A 79 -17.13 -20.28 22.10
C LYS A 79 -18.50 -20.38 22.78
N LYS A 80 -19.59 -20.27 22.02
CA LYS A 80 -20.98 -20.38 22.53
C LYS A 80 -21.50 -21.82 22.59
N GLY A 81 -20.67 -22.81 22.25
CA GLY A 81 -21.03 -24.22 22.28
C GLY A 81 -22.10 -24.61 21.26
N ILE A 82 -22.19 -23.89 20.14
CA ILE A 82 -23.13 -24.19 19.05
C ILE A 82 -22.46 -25.20 18.13
N ARG A 83 -22.99 -26.43 18.08
CA ARG A 83 -22.46 -27.52 17.26
C ARG A 83 -23.01 -27.43 15.84
N TYR A 84 -22.13 -27.44 14.85
CA TYR A 84 -22.45 -27.51 13.43
C TYR A 84 -21.75 -28.73 12.81
N SER A 85 -22.37 -29.34 11.79
CA SER A 85 -21.82 -30.44 10.99
C SER A 85 -20.80 -29.92 9.98
N LYS A 86 -21.14 -28.81 9.32
CA LYS A 86 -20.37 -28.24 8.22
C LYS A 86 -20.48 -26.73 8.22
N LEU A 87 -19.38 -26.05 7.94
CA LEU A 87 -19.32 -24.61 7.71
C LEU A 87 -18.35 -24.40 6.57
N GLU A 88 -18.87 -23.98 5.42
CA GLU A 88 -18.08 -23.78 4.22
C GLU A 88 -18.55 -22.57 3.43
N ARG A 89 -17.64 -22.00 2.64
CA ARG A 89 -17.98 -20.94 1.68
C ARG A 89 -18.48 -21.58 0.40
N ILE A 90 -19.62 -21.11 -0.10
CA ILE A 90 -20.18 -21.53 -1.39
C ILE A 90 -20.29 -20.30 -2.30
N ASN A 91 -20.16 -20.51 -3.61
CA ASN A 91 -20.29 -19.47 -4.64
C ASN A 91 -19.41 -18.21 -4.45
N GLY A 92 -18.37 -18.27 -3.61
CA GLY A 92 -17.45 -17.18 -3.31
C GLY A 92 -17.98 -16.14 -2.31
N ASN A 93 -19.28 -15.87 -2.27
CA ASN A 93 -19.88 -14.80 -1.48
C ASN A 93 -20.90 -15.25 -0.43
N GLU A 94 -21.14 -16.56 -0.29
CA GLU A 94 -22.09 -17.12 0.65
C GLU A 94 -21.40 -18.08 1.63
N ILE A 95 -21.98 -18.23 2.82
CA ILE A 95 -21.56 -19.17 3.85
C ILE A 95 -22.69 -20.17 4.04
N LEU A 96 -22.41 -21.45 3.80
CA LEU A 96 -23.31 -22.56 4.10
C LEU A 96 -22.95 -23.13 5.47
N ILE A 97 -23.95 -23.19 6.34
CA ILE A 97 -23.82 -23.84 7.64
C ILE A 97 -24.85 -24.95 7.75
N GLU A 98 -24.39 -26.15 8.05
CA GLU A 98 -25.23 -27.32 8.30
C GLU A 98 -25.18 -27.67 9.78
N PHE A 99 -26.33 -27.94 10.37
CA PHE A 99 -26.50 -28.33 11.76
C PHE A 99 -26.93 -29.79 11.89
N GLN A 100 -26.55 -30.42 13.01
CA GLN A 100 -27.06 -31.76 13.35
C GLN A 100 -28.48 -31.73 13.91
N ASN A 101 -28.92 -30.58 14.43
CA ASN A 101 -30.21 -30.41 15.10
C ASN A 101 -30.73 -28.98 14.88
N SER A 102 -32.02 -28.85 14.60
CA SER A 102 -32.71 -27.57 14.40
C SER A 102 -32.66 -26.63 15.60
N VAL A 103 -32.47 -27.12 16.84
CA VAL A 103 -32.33 -26.30 18.05
C VAL A 103 -31.17 -25.30 17.97
N TYR A 104 -30.12 -25.63 17.22
CA TYR A 104 -28.97 -24.75 17.04
C TYR A 104 -29.22 -23.60 16.06
N MET A 105 -30.26 -23.70 15.22
CA MET A 105 -30.65 -22.65 14.29
C MET A 105 -31.19 -21.41 15.02
N ASP A 106 -31.99 -21.59 16.07
CA ASP A 106 -32.49 -20.47 16.87
C ASP A 106 -31.36 -19.80 17.66
N LYS A 107 -30.40 -20.59 18.14
CA LYS A 107 -29.18 -20.07 18.78
C LYS A 107 -28.31 -19.29 17.79
N LEU A 108 -28.17 -19.77 16.56
CA LEU A 108 -27.45 -19.07 15.50
C LEU A 108 -28.05 -17.68 15.26
N LYS A 109 -29.38 -17.56 15.14
CA LYS A 109 -30.06 -16.27 14.94
C LYS A 109 -29.68 -15.26 16.02
N GLY A 110 -29.68 -15.66 17.28
CA GLY A 110 -29.24 -14.78 18.38
C GLY A 110 -27.78 -14.33 18.26
N VAL A 111 -26.89 -15.15 17.70
CA VAL A 111 -25.49 -14.78 17.44
C VAL A 111 -25.38 -13.82 16.26
N LEU A 112 -26.13 -14.07 15.18
CA LEU A 112 -26.13 -13.20 14.01
C LEU A 112 -26.63 -11.80 14.36
N ASP A 113 -27.73 -11.71 15.12
CA ASP A 113 -28.31 -10.43 15.52
C ASP A 113 -27.44 -9.65 16.50
N SER A 114 -26.62 -10.34 17.32
CA SER A 114 -25.77 -9.69 18.32
C SER A 114 -24.36 -9.33 17.83
N GLU A 115 -23.75 -10.15 16.99
CA GLU A 115 -22.34 -10.04 16.62
C GLU A 115 -22.11 -9.85 15.11
N PHE A 116 -23.07 -10.23 14.25
CA PHE A 116 -22.90 -10.25 12.79
C PHE A 116 -24.07 -9.58 12.05
N PHE A 117 -24.44 -8.36 12.46
CA PHE A 117 -25.57 -7.59 11.91
C PHE A 117 -25.51 -7.34 10.39
N ASN A 118 -24.32 -7.46 9.80
CA ASN A 118 -24.06 -7.28 8.37
C ASN A 118 -24.27 -8.56 7.55
N LEU A 119 -24.32 -9.74 8.19
CA LEU A 119 -24.72 -10.99 7.57
C LEU A 119 -26.24 -11.16 7.63
N LYS A 120 -26.81 -11.61 6.51
CA LYS A 120 -28.23 -11.94 6.39
C LYS A 120 -28.40 -13.37 5.90
N GLU A 121 -29.50 -13.97 6.33
CA GLU A 121 -29.95 -15.24 5.79
C GLU A 121 -30.48 -15.03 4.36
N LEU A 122 -29.97 -15.80 3.41
CA LEU A 122 -30.31 -15.73 1.97
C LEU A 122 -31.38 -16.75 1.56
N THR A 123 -31.98 -17.46 2.51
CA THR A 123 -32.82 -18.63 2.22
C THR A 123 -34.04 -18.27 1.37
N ALA A 124 -33.99 -18.65 0.09
CA ALA A 124 -35.16 -19.01 -0.69
C ALA A 124 -35.52 -20.47 -0.34
N LYS A 125 -36.80 -20.69 -0.08
CA LYS A 125 -37.49 -21.97 0.15
C LYS A 125 -36.91 -23.09 -0.74
N ASP A 126 -36.84 -24.30 -0.18
CA ASP A 126 -36.42 -25.57 -0.80
C ASP A 126 -34.91 -25.89 -0.81
N TYR A 127 -34.38 -26.20 0.38
CA TYR A 127 -33.49 -27.36 0.51
C TYR A 127 -34.18 -28.39 1.42
N LYS A 128 -34.29 -29.61 0.93
CA LYS A 128 -35.05 -30.73 1.51
C LYS A 128 -34.51 -31.26 2.86
N GLU A 129 -33.57 -30.56 3.50
CA GLU A 129 -32.96 -30.98 4.77
C GLU A 129 -33.05 -29.84 5.80
N LYS A 130 -33.83 -30.08 6.87
CA LYS A 130 -34.30 -29.11 7.88
C LYS A 130 -33.20 -28.52 8.78
N SER A 131 -31.94 -28.46 8.36
CA SER A 131 -30.84 -28.02 9.22
C SER A 131 -29.71 -27.27 8.52
N SER A 132 -29.90 -26.78 7.28
CA SER A 132 -28.93 -25.91 6.62
C SER A 132 -29.38 -24.45 6.55
N VAL A 133 -28.46 -23.51 6.72
CA VAL A 133 -28.69 -22.06 6.56
C VAL A 133 -27.63 -21.49 5.61
N ARG A 134 -28.06 -20.64 4.68
CA ARG A 134 -27.17 -19.84 3.82
C ARG A 134 -27.12 -18.41 4.31
N LEU A 135 -25.93 -17.93 4.58
CA LEU A 135 -25.66 -16.57 5.00
C LEU A 135 -24.88 -15.84 3.92
N GLY A 136 -25.11 -14.54 3.78
CA GLY A 136 -24.30 -13.68 2.95
C GLY A 136 -24.48 -12.23 3.33
N PHE A 137 -23.64 -11.36 2.78
CA PHE A 137 -23.79 -9.94 3.01
C PHE A 137 -25.05 -9.40 2.35
N SER A 138 -25.66 -8.40 2.98
CA SER A 138 -26.73 -7.64 2.32
C SER A 138 -26.21 -6.92 1.07
N ALA A 139 -27.06 -6.67 0.08
CA ALA A 139 -26.64 -5.96 -1.15
C ALA A 139 -25.96 -4.60 -0.85
N LYS A 140 -26.44 -3.86 0.15
CA LYS A 140 -25.84 -2.61 0.62
C LYS A 140 -24.44 -2.80 1.20
N GLU A 141 -24.21 -3.89 1.93
CA GLU A 141 -22.91 -4.20 2.50
C GLU A 141 -21.93 -4.65 1.41
N VAL A 142 -22.39 -5.43 0.44
CA VAL A 142 -21.60 -5.78 -0.75
C VAL A 142 -21.14 -4.51 -1.46
N GLU A 143 -22.05 -3.59 -1.79
CA GLU A 143 -21.72 -2.30 -2.43
C GLU A 143 -20.72 -1.49 -1.60
N HIS A 144 -20.88 -1.46 -0.27
CA HIS A 144 -19.96 -0.78 0.63
C HIS A 144 -18.55 -1.41 0.59
N ILE A 145 -18.44 -2.74 0.61
CA ILE A 145 -17.16 -3.46 0.50
C ILE A 145 -16.51 -3.19 -0.86
N GLU A 146 -17.28 -3.24 -1.96
CA GLU A 146 -16.76 -2.95 -3.29
C GLU A 146 -16.22 -1.52 -3.39
N LYS A 147 -16.98 -0.53 -2.91
CA LYS A 147 -16.57 0.87 -2.89
C LYS A 147 -15.32 1.09 -2.03
N PHE A 148 -15.28 0.46 -0.85
CA PHE A 148 -14.12 0.52 0.03
C PHE A 148 -12.88 -0.10 -0.62
N ALA A 149 -13.02 -1.20 -1.36
CA ALA A 149 -11.92 -1.82 -2.08
C ALA A 149 -11.34 -0.90 -3.17
N VAL A 150 -12.20 -0.16 -3.88
CA VAL A 150 -11.79 0.83 -4.88
C VAL A 150 -11.07 2.01 -4.23
N ASP A 151 -11.61 2.55 -3.14
CA ASP A 151 -10.99 3.66 -2.40
C ASP A 151 -9.61 3.26 -1.84
N GLN A 152 -9.51 2.05 -1.26
CA GLN A 152 -8.24 1.51 -0.76
C GLN A 152 -7.21 1.29 -1.88
N SER A 153 -7.68 0.83 -3.05
CA SER A 153 -6.82 0.64 -4.22
C SER A 153 -6.30 1.97 -4.74
N LEU A 154 -7.15 2.99 -4.81
CA LEU A 154 -6.77 4.35 -5.22
C LEU A 154 -5.68 4.91 -4.31
N GLU A 155 -5.85 4.76 -2.99
CA GLU A 155 -4.87 5.23 -2.02
C GLU A 155 -3.55 4.45 -2.11
N THR A 156 -3.62 3.14 -2.39
CA THR A 156 -2.43 2.32 -2.61
C THR A 156 -1.66 2.77 -3.85
N ILE A 157 -2.37 3.06 -4.95
CA ILE A 157 -1.79 3.53 -6.20
C ILE A 157 -1.13 4.90 -6.00
N ARG A 158 -1.80 5.82 -5.30
CA ARG A 158 -1.26 7.14 -4.95
C ARG A 158 0.06 7.03 -4.20
N ASN A 159 0.07 6.31 -3.08
CA ASN A 159 1.27 6.11 -2.27
C ASN A 159 2.42 5.49 -3.05
N ARG A 160 2.14 4.53 -3.95
CA ARG A 160 3.16 3.92 -4.82
C ARG A 160 3.75 4.95 -5.77
N ILE A 161 2.92 5.71 -6.47
CA ILE A 161 3.40 6.70 -7.45
C ILE A 161 4.22 7.79 -6.78
N ASP A 162 3.83 8.24 -5.58
CA ASP A 162 4.57 9.23 -4.79
C ASP A 162 5.97 8.71 -4.42
N GLN A 163 6.10 7.44 -4.03
CA GLN A 163 7.39 6.80 -3.72
C GLN A 163 8.34 6.75 -4.92
N PHE A 164 7.80 6.65 -6.14
CA PHE A 164 8.59 6.64 -7.36
C PHE A 164 8.95 8.04 -7.87
N GLY A 165 8.50 9.10 -7.19
CA GLY A 165 8.87 10.48 -7.49
C GLY A 165 8.32 10.98 -8.82
N VAL A 166 7.14 10.49 -9.23
CA VAL A 166 6.46 11.02 -10.42
C VAL A 166 5.86 12.38 -10.06
N SER A 167 6.28 13.42 -10.77
CA SER A 167 5.73 14.76 -10.58
C SER A 167 4.31 14.84 -11.13
N GLU A 168 3.36 15.21 -10.28
CA GLU A 168 1.98 15.58 -10.65
C GLU A 168 1.15 14.47 -11.33
N PRO A 169 1.02 13.27 -10.72
CA PRO A 169 0.14 12.24 -11.27
C PRO A 169 -1.34 12.61 -11.09
N ILE A 170 -2.17 12.25 -12.07
CA ILE A 170 -3.62 12.36 -11.94
C ILE A 170 -4.17 10.96 -11.67
N ILE A 171 -4.76 10.78 -10.49
CA ILE A 171 -5.30 9.50 -10.02
C ILE A 171 -6.72 9.75 -9.53
N GLN A 172 -7.71 9.22 -10.26
CA GLN A 172 -9.12 9.44 -9.98
C GLN A 172 -9.93 8.17 -10.24
N LYS A 173 -11.11 8.09 -9.63
CA LYS A 173 -12.07 7.01 -9.92
C LYS A 173 -12.77 7.29 -11.24
N GLU A 174 -12.91 6.26 -12.06
CA GLU A 174 -13.59 6.29 -13.35
C GLU A 174 -14.72 5.26 -13.34
N GLY A 175 -15.94 5.71 -13.07
CA GLY A 175 -17.07 4.82 -12.80
C GLY A 175 -16.99 4.15 -11.42
N GLU A 176 -17.60 2.96 -11.28
CA GLU A 176 -17.73 2.28 -9.99
C GLU A 176 -16.52 1.43 -9.61
N LYS A 177 -15.84 0.81 -10.58
CA LYS A 177 -14.79 -0.20 -10.34
C LYS A 177 -13.43 0.16 -10.93
N ASN A 178 -13.33 1.25 -11.69
CA ASN A 178 -12.09 1.60 -12.37
C ASN A 178 -11.41 2.81 -11.75
N ILE A 179 -10.09 2.84 -11.90
CA ILE A 179 -9.21 3.93 -11.49
C ILE A 179 -8.46 4.40 -12.73
N LEU A 180 -8.63 5.67 -13.06
CA LEU A 180 -7.88 6.35 -14.09
C LEU A 180 -6.58 6.88 -13.50
N VAL A 181 -5.46 6.52 -14.14
CA VAL A 181 -4.11 6.93 -13.76
C VAL A 181 -3.42 7.58 -14.96
N GLN A 182 -2.95 8.81 -14.77
CA GLN A 182 -2.16 9.53 -15.76
C GLN A 182 -0.80 9.89 -15.16
N LEU A 183 0.26 9.50 -15.87
CA LEU A 183 1.64 9.69 -15.45
C LEU A 183 2.39 10.53 -16.50
N PRO A 184 2.52 11.85 -16.28
CA PRO A 184 3.31 12.72 -17.15
C PRO A 184 4.78 12.28 -17.20
N GLY A 185 5.42 12.42 -18.37
CA GLY A 185 6.85 12.12 -18.54
C GLY A 185 7.21 10.62 -18.56
N ILE A 186 6.29 9.72 -18.21
CA ILE A 186 6.48 8.27 -18.36
C ILE A 186 5.87 7.83 -19.67
N LYS A 187 6.70 7.49 -20.67
CA LYS A 187 6.23 7.05 -22.00
C LYS A 187 5.99 5.54 -22.11
N ASP A 188 6.63 4.75 -21.25
CA ASP A 188 6.54 3.29 -21.30
C ASP A 188 5.44 2.75 -20.37
N ILE A 189 4.38 2.21 -20.98
CA ILE A 189 3.26 1.55 -20.29
C ILE A 189 3.73 0.39 -19.40
N LYS A 190 4.74 -0.39 -19.83
CA LYS A 190 5.24 -1.52 -19.03
C LYS A 190 5.91 -1.05 -17.75
N ARG A 191 6.70 0.02 -17.84
CA ARG A 191 7.30 0.67 -16.68
C ARG A 191 6.20 1.18 -15.75
N ALA A 192 5.22 1.94 -16.26
CA ALA A 192 4.09 2.42 -15.47
C ALA A 192 3.32 1.29 -14.77
N LYS A 193 3.02 0.20 -15.50
CA LYS A 193 2.35 -0.98 -14.95
C LYS A 193 3.18 -1.67 -13.86
N ASN A 194 4.50 -1.74 -13.99
CA ASN A 194 5.37 -2.31 -12.96
C ASN A 194 5.43 -1.44 -11.69
N LEU A 195 5.35 -0.12 -11.82
CA LEU A 195 5.30 0.79 -10.66
C LEU A 195 3.99 0.61 -9.88
N ILE A 196 2.88 0.39 -10.58
CA ILE A 196 1.55 0.32 -9.98
C ILE A 196 1.19 -1.11 -9.53
N GLY A 197 1.44 -2.10 -10.38
CA GLY A 197 0.90 -3.46 -10.26
C GLY A 197 1.85 -4.49 -9.64
N LYS A 198 3.13 -4.17 -9.44
CA LYS A 198 4.03 -5.11 -8.76
C LYS A 198 3.75 -5.07 -7.25
N THR A 199 3.37 -6.18 -6.65
CA THR A 199 3.36 -6.27 -5.18
C THR A 199 4.79 -6.06 -4.71
N ALA A 200 5.04 -5.01 -3.93
CA ALA A 200 6.37 -4.71 -3.46
C ALA A 200 6.90 -5.93 -2.69
N LEU A 201 8.01 -6.49 -3.15
CA LEU A 201 8.57 -7.69 -2.53
C LEU A 201 9.32 -7.25 -1.28
N LEU A 202 8.70 -7.48 -0.13
CA LEU A 202 9.34 -7.29 1.17
C LEU A 202 10.08 -8.58 1.55
N GLU A 203 11.36 -8.46 1.85
CA GLU A 203 12.22 -9.56 2.28
C GLU A 203 12.94 -9.18 3.56
N PHE A 204 13.07 -10.15 4.47
CA PHE A 204 13.90 -10.05 5.65
C PHE A 204 15.15 -10.89 5.43
N LYS A 205 16.31 -10.23 5.41
CA LYS A 205 17.62 -10.85 5.18
C LYS A 205 18.58 -10.51 6.33
N LEU A 206 19.51 -11.39 6.65
CA LEU A 206 20.54 -11.06 7.63
C LEU A 206 21.64 -10.23 6.96
N VAL A 207 22.14 -9.23 7.67
CA VAL A 207 23.40 -8.58 7.29
C VAL A 207 24.54 -9.54 7.59
N ASP A 208 25.47 -9.68 6.65
CA ASP A 208 26.74 -10.35 6.94
C ASP A 208 27.75 -9.33 7.48
N GLU A 209 28.14 -9.52 8.74
CA GLU A 209 29.12 -8.70 9.44
C GLU A 209 30.48 -9.42 9.57
N GLY A 210 30.60 -10.65 9.05
CA GLY A 210 31.82 -11.45 9.09
C GLY A 210 32.83 -11.10 7.99
N TYR A 211 32.43 -10.34 6.97
CA TYR A 211 33.27 -9.91 5.85
C TYR A 211 33.23 -8.39 5.67
N SER A 212 34.29 -7.81 5.11
CA SER A 212 34.38 -6.37 4.84
C SER A 212 33.45 -5.98 3.70
N ILE A 213 32.66 -4.93 3.89
CA ILE A 213 31.83 -4.38 2.80
C ILE A 213 32.70 -3.79 1.68
N GLU A 214 33.87 -3.24 2.03
CA GLU A 214 34.83 -2.66 1.11
C GLU A 214 35.38 -3.72 0.13
N ASP A 215 35.72 -4.91 0.62
CA ASP A 215 36.19 -6.03 -0.21
C ASP A 215 35.08 -6.53 -1.14
N ALA A 216 33.85 -6.59 -0.65
CA ALA A 216 32.68 -6.96 -1.45
C ALA A 216 32.40 -5.94 -2.57
N LEU A 217 32.54 -4.64 -2.28
CA LEU A 217 32.46 -3.57 -3.29
C LEU A 217 33.61 -3.63 -4.30
N GLY A 218 34.77 -4.15 -3.90
CA GLY A 218 35.90 -4.46 -4.76
C GLY A 218 35.70 -5.67 -5.69
N GLY A 219 34.55 -6.36 -5.59
CA GLY A 219 34.17 -7.50 -6.43
C GLY A 219 34.36 -8.87 -5.77
N ASN A 220 34.89 -8.94 -4.55
CA ASN A 220 35.08 -10.19 -3.81
C ASN A 220 33.87 -10.46 -2.90
N ILE A 221 32.72 -10.74 -3.50
CA ILE A 221 31.50 -11.07 -2.74
C ILE A 221 31.57 -12.54 -2.29
N PRO A 222 31.48 -12.84 -0.97
CA PRO A 222 31.44 -14.21 -0.48
C PRO A 222 30.28 -15.01 -1.08
N SER A 223 30.46 -16.32 -1.22
CA SER A 223 29.41 -17.19 -1.77
C SER A 223 28.17 -17.21 -0.85
N GLY A 224 27.00 -16.94 -1.43
CA GLY A 224 25.72 -16.86 -0.70
C GLY A 224 25.41 -15.48 -0.13
N ASP A 225 26.19 -14.45 -0.50
CA ASP A 225 25.97 -13.06 -0.13
C ASP A 225 25.68 -12.18 -1.35
N GLU A 226 25.02 -11.05 -1.12
CA GLU A 226 24.75 -10.02 -2.13
C GLU A 226 24.94 -8.63 -1.52
N VAL A 227 25.27 -7.65 -2.37
CA VAL A 227 25.36 -6.24 -1.96
C VAL A 227 24.10 -5.51 -2.41
N LEU A 228 23.35 -4.99 -1.44
CA LEU A 228 22.21 -4.10 -1.66
C LEU A 228 22.45 -2.72 -1.07
N TYR A 229 21.69 -1.73 -1.51
CA TYR A 229 21.89 -0.32 -1.13
C TYR A 229 20.69 0.22 -0.37
N GLN A 230 20.98 1.04 0.64
CA GLN A 230 20.01 1.91 1.31
C GLN A 230 20.16 3.31 0.75
N ARG A 231 19.06 3.87 0.23
CA ARG A 231 19.01 5.25 -0.23
C ARG A 231 18.77 6.16 0.97
N VAL A 232 19.79 6.93 1.35
CA VAL A 232 19.72 7.94 2.43
C VAL A 232 19.70 9.31 1.79
N VAL A 233 18.71 10.13 2.15
CA VAL A 233 18.64 11.54 1.70
C VAL A 233 19.12 12.41 2.85
N ASP A 234 20.22 13.11 2.63
CA ASP A 234 20.69 14.14 3.54
C ASP A 234 19.74 15.35 3.44
N ARG A 235 19.12 15.71 4.56
CA ARG A 235 18.12 16.79 4.62
C ARG A 235 18.72 18.18 4.52
N GLU A 236 20.01 18.35 4.85
CA GLU A 236 20.68 19.66 4.81
C GLU A 236 21.25 19.95 3.42
N THR A 237 21.77 18.92 2.76
CA THR A 237 22.42 19.06 1.45
C THR A 237 21.55 18.59 0.28
N GLU A 238 20.38 18.01 0.55
CA GLU A 238 19.50 17.31 -0.41
C GLU A 238 20.21 16.21 -1.23
N ARG A 239 21.41 15.80 -0.79
CA ARG A 239 22.20 14.79 -1.50
C ARG A 239 21.69 13.40 -1.17
N VAL A 240 21.57 12.59 -2.21
CA VAL A 240 21.24 11.17 -2.10
C VAL A 240 22.52 10.37 -1.96
N VAL A 241 22.71 9.74 -0.81
CA VAL A 241 23.84 8.83 -0.55
C VAL A 241 23.32 7.40 -0.53
N ASN A 242 23.91 6.53 -1.35
CA ASN A 242 23.59 5.11 -1.36
C ASN A 242 24.56 4.38 -0.41
N LYS A 243 24.06 3.98 0.75
CA LYS A 243 24.84 3.22 1.73
C LYS A 243 24.80 1.72 1.40
N PRO A 244 25.93 1.06 1.13
CA PRO A 244 25.96 -0.37 0.80
C PRO A 244 25.81 -1.25 2.04
N TYR A 245 25.23 -2.42 1.85
CA TYR A 245 25.03 -3.47 2.85
C TYR A 245 25.37 -4.82 2.23
N LEU A 246 26.20 -5.60 2.92
CA LEU A 246 26.45 -7.00 2.58
C LEU A 246 25.38 -7.84 3.29
N LEU A 247 24.55 -8.53 2.52
CA LEU A 247 23.43 -9.31 3.02
C LEU A 247 23.59 -10.77 2.62
N LYS A 248 23.10 -11.69 3.45
CA LYS A 248 22.88 -13.07 3.05
C LYS A 248 21.82 -13.11 1.95
N GLU A 249 22.12 -13.77 0.83
CA GLU A 249 21.21 -13.92 -0.32
C GLU A 249 19.91 -14.63 0.10
N LYS A 250 20.03 -15.56 1.05
CA LYS A 250 18.91 -16.32 1.62
C LYS A 250 17.91 -15.41 2.35
N THR A 251 16.72 -15.33 1.80
CA THR A 251 15.55 -14.69 2.44
C THR A 251 15.04 -15.55 3.59
N LEU A 252 14.93 -14.96 4.78
CA LEU A 252 14.44 -15.64 5.99
C LEU A 252 12.92 -15.59 6.12
N MET A 253 12.32 -14.49 5.68
CA MET A 253 10.89 -14.23 5.71
C MET A 253 10.53 -13.24 4.61
N THR A 254 9.33 -13.36 4.07
CA THR A 254 8.76 -12.44 3.07
C THR A 254 7.55 -11.70 3.62
N GLY A 255 7.09 -10.66 2.93
CA GLY A 255 5.91 -9.89 3.33
C GLY A 255 4.56 -10.62 3.24
N ASP A 256 4.50 -11.84 2.70
CA ASP A 256 3.29 -12.64 2.56
C ASP A 256 2.67 -13.08 3.91
N VAL A 257 3.45 -13.04 4.99
CA VAL A 257 3.00 -13.35 6.35
C VAL A 257 2.52 -12.11 7.13
N ILE A 258 2.52 -10.92 6.52
CA ILE A 258 2.09 -9.68 7.15
C ILE A 258 0.58 -9.51 6.92
N THR A 259 -0.17 -9.35 8.01
CA THR A 259 -1.62 -9.10 7.95
C THR A 259 -1.96 -7.63 7.91
N ASN A 260 -1.10 -6.77 8.47
CA ASN A 260 -1.35 -5.35 8.61
C ASN A 260 -0.02 -4.58 8.72
N ALA A 261 0.08 -3.44 8.04
CA ALA A 261 1.21 -2.52 8.15
C ALA A 261 0.68 -1.08 8.18
N LYS A 262 1.04 -0.31 9.21
CA LYS A 262 0.56 1.06 9.40
C LYS A 262 1.71 2.00 9.70
N VAL A 263 1.75 3.13 9.00
CA VAL A 263 2.62 4.25 9.36
C VAL A 263 2.01 4.96 10.56
N ARG A 264 2.82 5.24 11.56
CA ARG A 264 2.48 5.97 12.79
C ARG A 264 3.51 7.06 12.96
N ILE A 265 3.12 8.17 13.56
CA ILE A 265 4.05 9.24 13.92
C ILE A 265 4.25 9.14 15.42
N ASP A 266 5.50 9.08 15.86
CA ASP A 266 5.82 9.14 17.27
C ASP A 266 5.42 10.51 17.82
N SER A 267 4.62 10.55 18.89
CA SER A 267 4.15 11.79 19.50
C SER A 267 5.25 12.55 20.24
N GLN A 268 6.36 11.90 20.62
CA GLN A 268 7.50 12.57 21.25
C GLN A 268 8.46 13.15 20.22
N PHE A 269 8.83 12.37 19.20
CA PHE A 269 9.90 12.73 18.27
C PHE A 269 9.41 13.17 16.89
N HIS A 270 8.10 13.13 16.64
CA HIS A 270 7.48 13.43 15.34
C HIS A 270 8.07 12.62 14.17
N THR A 271 8.74 11.50 14.45
CA THR A 271 9.32 10.64 13.44
C THR A 271 8.31 9.58 12.98
N PRO A 272 8.11 9.40 11.67
CA PRO A 272 7.28 8.32 11.16
C PRO A 272 7.95 6.95 11.37
N TYR A 273 7.19 5.99 11.89
CA TYR A 273 7.56 4.58 12.00
C TYR A 273 6.47 3.70 11.41
N VAL A 274 6.83 2.51 10.93
CA VAL A 274 5.90 1.53 10.39
C VAL A 274 5.73 0.41 11.41
N THR A 275 4.51 0.20 11.90
CA THR A 275 4.16 -1.00 12.67
C THR A 275 3.71 -2.09 11.73
N MET A 276 4.21 -3.30 11.89
CA MET A 276 3.80 -4.50 11.17
C MET A 276 3.22 -5.52 12.13
N GLU A 277 2.15 -6.18 11.71
CA GLU A 277 1.53 -7.30 12.41
C GLU A 277 1.58 -8.54 11.51
N PHE A 278 1.91 -9.68 12.10
CA PHE A 278 2.05 -10.95 11.38
C PHE A 278 0.86 -11.89 11.61
N ASP A 279 0.58 -12.76 10.63
CA ASP A 279 -0.33 -13.89 10.80
C ASP A 279 0.25 -14.95 11.76
N ASN A 280 -0.55 -15.95 12.14
CA ASN A 280 -0.11 -16.99 13.08
C ASN A 280 1.12 -17.81 12.61
N ARG A 281 1.38 -17.88 11.30
CA ARG A 281 2.55 -18.54 10.71
C ARG A 281 3.76 -17.61 10.80
N GLY A 282 3.59 -16.34 10.43
CA GLY A 282 4.55 -15.26 10.51
C GLY A 282 5.04 -15.04 11.93
N LYS A 283 4.14 -14.99 12.93
CA LYS A 283 4.52 -14.85 14.34
C LYS A 283 5.52 -15.93 14.78
N ARG A 284 5.22 -17.21 14.47
CA ARG A 284 6.11 -18.33 14.81
C ARG A 284 7.42 -18.32 14.03
N LEU A 285 7.38 -17.88 12.77
CA LEU A 285 8.58 -17.79 11.95
C LEU A 285 9.49 -16.65 12.43
N PHE A 286 8.92 -15.47 12.71
CA PHE A 286 9.63 -14.30 13.21
C PHE A 286 10.23 -14.54 14.59
N ASP A 287 9.48 -15.21 15.47
CA ASP A 287 9.96 -15.66 16.78
C ASP A 287 11.21 -16.55 16.68
N ARG A 288 11.19 -17.54 15.77
CA ARG A 288 12.36 -18.40 15.53
C ARG A 288 13.55 -17.65 14.93
N ILE A 289 13.29 -16.75 13.98
CA ILE A 289 14.34 -15.94 13.33
C ILE A 289 15.03 -15.05 14.37
N THR A 290 14.25 -14.31 15.16
CA THR A 290 14.79 -13.39 16.17
C THR A 290 15.49 -14.14 17.30
N ALA A 291 14.94 -15.27 17.75
CA ALA A 291 15.59 -16.13 18.75
C ALA A 291 16.98 -16.64 18.33
N ALA A 292 17.15 -17.00 17.05
CA ALA A 292 18.42 -17.52 16.54
C ALA A 292 19.45 -16.45 16.17
N ASN A 293 19.06 -15.17 16.13
CA ASN A 293 19.86 -14.08 15.58
C ASN A 293 19.90 -12.84 16.49
N VAL A 294 19.80 -13.03 17.81
CA VAL A 294 19.99 -11.95 18.79
C VAL A 294 21.38 -11.31 18.58
N ASN A 295 21.44 -9.99 18.72
CA ASN A 295 22.58 -9.11 18.44
C ASN A 295 23.05 -9.05 16.98
N LYS A 296 22.33 -9.67 16.03
CA LYS A 296 22.61 -9.52 14.60
C LYS A 296 21.66 -8.52 13.95
N ARG A 297 22.08 -7.95 12.84
CA ARG A 297 21.25 -7.03 12.06
C ARG A 297 20.34 -7.77 11.10
N LEU A 298 19.06 -7.43 11.14
CA LEU A 298 18.04 -7.95 10.22
C LEU A 298 17.66 -6.86 9.24
N ALA A 299 18.14 -6.97 8.01
CA ALA A 299 17.80 -6.08 6.93
C ALA A 299 16.37 -6.31 6.44
N ILE A 300 15.65 -5.22 6.27
CA ILE A 300 14.33 -5.16 5.67
C ILE A 300 14.51 -4.59 4.27
N VAL A 301 14.30 -5.43 3.28
CA VAL A 301 14.56 -5.13 1.87
C VAL A 301 13.23 -5.00 1.15
N LEU A 302 13.05 -3.92 0.42
CA LEU A 302 11.88 -3.66 -0.42
C LEU A 302 12.33 -3.51 -1.87
N ASP A 303 11.94 -4.44 -2.74
CA ASP A 303 12.30 -4.44 -4.17
C ASP A 303 13.82 -4.26 -4.41
N LYS A 304 14.63 -5.05 -3.71
CA LYS A 304 16.11 -5.01 -3.72
C LYS A 304 16.75 -3.71 -3.18
N ASN A 305 15.97 -2.84 -2.53
CA ASN A 305 16.51 -1.69 -1.81
C ASN A 305 16.41 -1.93 -0.30
N VAL A 306 17.50 -1.70 0.42
CA VAL A 306 17.50 -1.81 1.88
C VAL A 306 16.75 -0.61 2.45
N TYR A 307 15.65 -0.86 3.15
CA TYR A 307 14.89 0.20 3.82
C TYR A 307 15.48 0.51 5.20
N SER A 308 15.76 -0.54 5.96
CA SER A 308 16.41 -0.46 7.28
C SER A 308 17.15 -1.75 7.58
N ALA A 309 18.12 -1.70 8.50
CA ALA A 309 18.81 -2.88 9.01
C ALA A 309 19.04 -2.75 10.52
N PRO A 310 17.97 -2.81 11.34
CA PRO A 310 18.06 -2.74 12.80
C PRO A 310 18.76 -3.96 13.40
N VAL A 311 19.34 -3.78 14.59
CA VAL A 311 19.88 -4.87 15.41
C VAL A 311 18.72 -5.56 16.14
N ILE A 312 18.69 -6.89 16.11
CA ILE A 312 17.77 -7.68 16.94
C ILE A 312 18.27 -7.64 18.38
N GLN A 313 17.63 -6.85 19.24
CA GLN A 313 18.03 -6.72 20.65
C GLN A 313 17.61 -7.92 21.49
N GLU A 314 16.41 -8.44 21.22
CA GLU A 314 15.82 -9.55 21.95
C GLU A 314 14.94 -10.41 21.04
N ARG A 315 14.51 -11.56 21.56
CA ARG A 315 13.57 -12.45 20.89
C ARG A 315 12.18 -11.81 20.87
N ILE A 316 11.54 -11.77 19.71
CA ILE A 316 10.23 -11.13 19.53
C ILE A 316 9.15 -12.20 19.33
N SER A 317 8.44 -12.53 20.41
CA SER A 317 7.35 -13.52 20.41
C SER A 317 5.95 -12.89 20.26
N GLY A 318 5.82 -11.57 20.48
CA GLY A 318 4.55 -10.84 20.44
C GLY A 318 3.90 -10.75 19.06
N GLY A 319 4.63 -11.05 17.99
CA GLY A 319 4.08 -11.08 16.65
C GLY A 319 3.79 -9.72 16.02
N SER A 320 4.37 -8.67 16.58
CA SER A 320 4.43 -7.33 16.00
C SER A 320 5.88 -6.89 15.90
N ALA A 321 6.17 -6.06 14.90
CA ALA A 321 7.47 -5.44 14.72
C ALA A 321 7.30 -3.96 14.37
N GLN A 322 8.27 -3.16 14.77
CA GLN A 322 8.32 -1.74 14.43
C GLN A 322 9.55 -1.47 13.57
N ILE A 323 9.33 -0.81 12.44
CA ILE A 323 10.38 -0.25 11.59
C ILE A 323 10.39 1.24 11.84
N THR A 324 11.44 1.74 12.48
CA THR A 324 11.69 3.18 12.45
C THR A 324 12.21 3.53 11.06
N GLY A 325 11.64 4.55 10.41
CA GLY A 325 12.29 5.16 9.26
C GLY A 325 13.64 5.68 9.74
N GLY A 326 14.74 5.09 9.26
CA GLY A 326 16.08 5.52 9.63
C GLY A 326 16.29 6.96 9.16
N GLY A 327 16.14 7.90 10.08
CA GLY A 327 16.46 9.31 9.88
C GLY A 327 16.57 9.99 11.24
N PRO A 328 17.71 10.61 11.57
CA PRO A 328 17.65 11.93 12.20
C PRO A 328 16.99 12.94 11.24
#